data_AF-A0A0T6B3A2-F1
#
_entry.id   AF-A0A0T6B3A2-F1
#
_cell.length_a   1.000
_cell.length_b   1.000
_cell.length_c   1.000
_cell.angle_alpha   90.00
_cell.angle_beta   90.00
_cell.angle_gamma   90.00
#
_symmetry.space_group_name_H-M   'P 1'
#
loop_
_entity.id
_entity.type
_entity.pdbx_description
1 polymer ?
#
loop_
_entity_poly.entity_id
_entity_poly.type
_entity_poly.pdbx_seq_one_letter_code
_entity_poly.pdbx_strand_id
1 'polypeptide(L)'
;MNRVQNEAYLTAYDATSAATASNYQIIKHLKQEGGWLDLFTPPTFSNDGSQLLLILSQSQGTEAGSYRHIVRFNRVQDSPVIPLTSGKFVVTEILGWKDNMIYYLANTEEDAAVQHVYSLSTNNGSSTCLSCDVKTDLRKEECLYNSAKFSTDY
;
A
#
# COMPACT_ATOMS: atom_id res chain seq x y z
N MET A 1 -11.76 -11.78 -7.05
CA MET A 1 -11.12 -12.73 -6.12
C MET A 1 -11.91 -14.03 -6.15
N ASN A 2 -11.24 -15.17 -6.22
CA ASN A 2 -11.90 -16.47 -6.21
C ASN A 2 -12.46 -16.81 -4.82
N ARG A 3 -13.35 -17.80 -4.73
CA ARG A 3 -14.00 -18.19 -3.45
C ARG A 3 -13.01 -18.68 -2.39
N VAL A 4 -11.90 -19.29 -2.80
CA VAL A 4 -10.82 -19.77 -1.91
C VAL A 4 -9.93 -18.62 -1.43
N GLN A 5 -10.08 -17.43 -2.02
CA GLN A 5 -9.39 -16.20 -1.66
C GLN A 5 -7.87 -16.26 -1.84
N ASN A 6 -7.35 -17.15 -2.68
CA ASN A 6 -5.92 -17.26 -2.97
C ASN A 6 -5.54 -16.75 -4.38
N GLU A 7 -6.54 -16.37 -5.19
CA GLU A 7 -6.34 -15.78 -6.51
C GLU A 7 -7.26 -14.57 -6.72
N ALA A 8 -6.74 -13.51 -7.33
CA ALA A 8 -7.49 -12.31 -7.68
C ALA A 8 -7.00 -11.70 -8.98
N TYR A 9 -7.94 -11.09 -9.71
CA TYR A 9 -7.67 -10.30 -10.91
C TYR A 9 -7.96 -8.84 -10.58
N LEU A 10 -6.97 -7.98 -10.78
CA LEU A 10 -7.16 -6.54 -10.78
C LEU A 10 -7.59 -6.14 -12.19
N THR A 11 -8.80 -5.60 -12.30
CA THR A 11 -9.44 -5.26 -13.58
C THR A 11 -9.79 -3.78 -13.61
N ALA A 12 -9.46 -3.09 -14.70
CA ALA A 12 -9.97 -1.75 -14.96
C ALA A 12 -11.06 -1.82 -16.04
N TYR A 13 -12.16 -1.10 -15.81
CA TYR A 13 -13.27 -0.96 -16.74
C TYR A 13 -13.26 0.44 -17.35
N ASP A 14 -13.52 0.52 -18.65
CA ASP A 14 -13.87 1.77 -19.32
C ASP A 14 -15.36 2.05 -19.09
N ALA A 15 -15.64 3.11 -18.34
CA ALA A 15 -17.00 3.53 -18.02
C ALA A 15 -17.64 4.38 -19.14
N THR A 16 -16.88 4.74 -20.18
CA THR A 16 -17.34 5.59 -21.28
C THR A 16 -17.74 4.80 -22.53
N SER A 17 -17.28 3.56 -22.65
CA SER A 17 -17.57 2.69 -23.79
C SER A 17 -19.02 2.18 -23.77
N ALA A 18 -19.65 2.15 -24.95
CA ALA A 18 -20.99 1.59 -25.15
C ALA A 18 -21.06 0.10 -24.75
N ALA A 19 -22.21 -0.33 -24.23
CA ALA A 19 -22.45 -1.61 -23.57
C ALA A 19 -22.19 -2.90 -24.39
N THR A 20 -21.72 -2.79 -25.63
CA THR A 20 -21.58 -3.89 -26.60
C THR A 20 -20.14 -4.35 -26.85
N ALA A 21 -19.13 -3.69 -26.28
CA ALA A 21 -17.73 -4.11 -26.37
C ALA A 21 -17.22 -4.60 -25.01
N SER A 22 -16.33 -5.60 -25.00
CA SER A 22 -15.59 -6.00 -23.80
C SER A 22 -14.77 -4.80 -23.30
N ASN A 23 -15.31 -4.09 -22.31
CA ASN A 23 -14.86 -2.78 -21.87
C ASN A 23 -13.92 -2.86 -20.67
N TYR A 24 -13.07 -3.89 -20.61
CA TYR A 24 -12.20 -4.07 -19.47
C TYR A 24 -10.83 -4.61 -19.87
N GLN A 25 -9.85 -4.28 -19.04
CA GLN A 25 -8.49 -4.80 -19.12
C GLN A 25 -8.10 -5.43 -17.79
N ILE A 26 -7.49 -6.60 -17.84
CA ILE A 26 -6.86 -7.21 -16.67
C ILE A 26 -5.50 -6.53 -16.50
N ILE A 27 -5.35 -5.78 -15.42
CA ILE A 27 -4.10 -5.11 -15.06
C ILE A 27 -3.13 -6.12 -14.47
N LYS A 28 -3.61 -6.98 -13.56
CA LYS A 28 -2.77 -7.94 -12.86
C LYS A 28 -3.53 -9.18 -12.42
N HIS A 29 -2.90 -10.34 -12.58
CA HIS A 29 -3.29 -11.56 -11.87
C HIS A 29 -2.41 -11.72 -10.62
N LEU A 30 -3.04 -11.82 -9.45
CA LEU A 30 -2.41 -12.02 -8.16
C LEU A 30 -2.74 -13.42 -7.66
N LYS A 31 -1.71 -14.14 -7.18
CA LYS A 31 -1.83 -15.49 -6.65
C LYS A 31 -1.00 -15.64 -5.38
N GLN A 32 -1.54 -16.33 -4.39
CA GLN A 32 -0.87 -16.68 -3.13
C GLN A 32 -0.94 -18.19 -2.94
N GLU A 33 0.18 -18.90 -3.04
CA GLU A 33 0.17 -20.38 -3.03
C GLU A 33 0.09 -20.98 -1.63
N GLY A 34 0.59 -20.29 -0.61
CA GLY A 34 0.67 -20.76 0.78
C GLY A 34 -0.31 -20.08 1.74
N GLY A 35 -1.35 -19.41 1.24
CA GLY A 35 -2.26 -18.63 2.08
C GLY A 35 -3.38 -17.96 1.29
N TRP A 36 -3.87 -16.84 1.80
CA TRP A 36 -4.90 -16.03 1.15
C TRP A 36 -4.36 -14.66 0.75
N LEU A 37 -5.04 -14.03 -0.19
CA LEU A 37 -4.84 -12.63 -0.57
C LEU A 37 -5.62 -11.74 0.39
N ASP A 38 -4.92 -10.78 0.99
CA ASP A 38 -5.50 -9.73 1.82
C ASP A 38 -5.60 -8.44 0.99
N LEU A 39 -6.75 -8.30 0.31
CA LEU A 39 -7.08 -7.19 -0.59
C LEU A 39 -8.38 -6.49 -0.15
N PHE A 40 -8.51 -6.22 1.16
CA PHE A 40 -9.72 -5.59 1.72
C PHE A 40 -9.74 -4.06 1.59
N THR A 41 -8.64 -3.45 1.14
CA THR A 41 -8.54 -2.01 0.88
C THR A 41 -8.55 -1.72 -0.62
N PRO A 42 -9.21 -0.62 -1.04
CA PRO A 42 -9.20 -0.21 -2.44
C PRO A 42 -7.79 0.27 -2.86
N PRO A 43 -7.43 0.14 -4.15
CA PRO A 43 -6.19 0.72 -4.66
C PRO A 43 -6.17 2.25 -4.48
N THR A 44 -5.00 2.79 -4.15
CA THR A 44 -4.77 4.24 -4.18
C THR A 44 -4.16 4.63 -5.53
N PHE A 45 -4.74 5.60 -6.23
CA PHE A 45 -4.28 5.99 -7.57
C PHE A 45 -3.37 7.22 -7.52
N SER A 46 -2.51 7.35 -8.54
CA SER A 46 -1.79 8.60 -8.81
C SER A 46 -2.77 9.70 -9.23
N ASN A 47 -2.34 10.96 -9.18
CA ASN A 47 -3.14 12.13 -9.58
C ASN A 47 -3.73 12.01 -11.00
N ASP A 48 -2.99 11.42 -11.94
CA ASP A 48 -3.40 11.18 -13.33
C ASP A 48 -4.10 9.81 -13.54
N GLY A 49 -4.17 8.99 -12.50
CA GLY A 49 -4.71 7.63 -12.52
C GLY A 49 -3.89 6.62 -13.34
N SER A 50 -2.72 6.99 -13.86
CA SER A 50 -1.88 6.11 -14.68
C SER A 50 -1.21 5.00 -13.87
N GLN A 51 -1.07 5.21 -12.55
CA GLN A 51 -0.47 4.29 -11.61
C GLN A 51 -1.40 4.03 -10.42
N LEU A 52 -1.17 2.91 -9.76
CA LEU A 52 -1.89 2.54 -8.54
C LEU A 52 -0.94 1.91 -7.52
N LEU A 53 -1.32 2.04 -6.25
CA LEU A 53 -0.66 1.45 -5.10
C LEU A 53 -1.56 0.39 -4.47
N LEU A 54 -0.93 -0.69 -4.03
CA LEU A 54 -1.53 -1.70 -3.16
C LEU A 54 -0.55 -2.04 -2.03
N ILE A 55 -1.07 -2.70 -1.01
CA ILE A 55 -0.25 -3.36 0.01
C ILE A 55 -0.21 -4.85 -0.32
N LEU A 56 0.94 -5.36 -0.75
CA LEU A 56 1.13 -6.77 -1.05
C LEU A 56 2.26 -7.38 -0.23
N SER A 57 2.23 -8.71 -0.07
CA SER A 57 3.32 -9.46 0.56
C SER A 57 4.55 -9.44 -0.36
N GLN A 58 5.70 -9.01 0.17
CA GLN A 58 6.99 -8.93 -0.52
C GLN A 58 8.05 -9.68 0.29
N SER A 59 8.83 -10.54 -0.38
CA SER A 59 9.90 -11.31 0.27
C SER A 59 10.98 -10.37 0.83
N GLN A 60 11.38 -10.61 2.09
CA GLN A 60 12.44 -9.89 2.80
C GLN A 60 13.67 -10.79 3.04
N GLY A 61 13.88 -11.75 2.14
CA GLY A 61 14.90 -12.79 2.26
C GLY A 61 14.35 -14.14 2.69
N THR A 62 15.22 -15.15 2.71
CA THR A 62 14.86 -16.56 2.92
C THR A 62 14.43 -16.87 4.35
N GLU A 63 15.09 -16.27 5.34
CA GLU A 63 14.82 -16.54 6.76
C GLU A 63 13.68 -15.70 7.33
N ALA A 64 13.52 -14.48 6.83
CA ALA A 64 12.52 -13.53 7.35
C ALA A 64 11.12 -13.81 6.80
N GLY A 65 11.01 -14.48 5.65
CA GLY A 65 9.75 -14.66 4.95
C GLY A 65 9.32 -13.39 4.20
N SER A 66 8.01 -13.17 4.11
CA SER A 66 7.45 -12.03 3.37
C SER A 66 6.61 -11.14 4.28
N TYR A 67 6.74 -9.83 4.08
CA TYR A 67 6.05 -8.80 4.85
C TYR A 67 5.18 -7.94 3.93
N ARG A 68 4.16 -7.29 4.48
CA ARG A 68 3.24 -6.47 3.70
C ARG A 68 3.86 -5.09 3.46
N HIS A 69 4.00 -4.73 2.19
CA HIS A 69 4.64 -3.49 1.78
C HIS A 69 3.86 -2.79 0.68
N ILE A 70 4.06 -1.48 0.57
CA ILE A 70 3.51 -0.69 -0.52
C ILE A 70 4.20 -1.11 -1.81
N VAL A 71 3.39 -1.44 -2.80
CA VAL A 71 3.83 -1.75 -4.16
C VAL A 71 3.13 -0.82 -5.15
N ARG A 72 3.82 -0.51 -6.25
CA ARG A 72 3.30 0.30 -7.34
C ARG A 72 3.15 -0.52 -8.62
N PHE A 73 2.08 -0.24 -9.36
CA PHE A 73 1.81 -0.75 -10.70
C PHE A 73 1.50 0.40 -11.65
N ASN A 74 1.85 0.25 -12.92
CA ASN A 74 1.20 1.03 -13.97
C ASN A 74 -0.15 0.38 -14.30
N ARG A 75 -1.13 1.17 -14.72
CA ARG A 75 -2.47 0.72 -15.13
C ARG A 75 -2.46 0.15 -16.56
N VAL A 76 -1.48 -0.72 -16.82
CA VAL A 76 -1.25 -1.42 -18.08
C VAL A 76 -1.16 -2.92 -17.77
N GLN A 77 -1.68 -3.74 -18.66
CA GLN A 77 -1.65 -5.19 -18.51
C GLN A 77 -0.24 -5.71 -18.17
N ASP A 78 -0.18 -6.55 -17.13
CA ASP A 78 1.01 -7.24 -16.66
C ASP A 78 2.19 -6.35 -16.29
N SER A 79 1.94 -5.06 -15.99
CA SER A 79 2.96 -4.14 -15.47
C SER A 79 3.78 -4.78 -14.33
N PRO A 80 5.10 -4.60 -14.31
CA PRO A 80 5.93 -5.01 -13.18
C PRO A 80 5.40 -4.45 -11.86
N VAL A 81 5.53 -5.26 -10.80
CA VAL A 81 5.24 -4.85 -9.42
C VAL A 81 6.51 -4.25 -8.85
N ILE A 82 6.46 -2.98 -8.44
CA ILE A 82 7.62 -2.27 -7.91
C ILE A 82 7.39 -2.03 -6.42
N PRO A 83 8.10 -2.72 -5.51
CA PRO A 83 8.06 -2.42 -4.08
C PRO A 83 8.60 -1.01 -3.83
N LEU A 84 7.87 -0.24 -3.04
CA LEU A 84 8.28 1.11 -2.62
C LEU A 84 8.76 1.15 -1.16
N THR A 85 8.42 0.13 -0.38
CA THR A 85 8.90 -0.08 1.00
C THR A 85 9.46 -1.49 1.14
N SER A 86 10.41 -1.67 2.04
CA SER A 86 11.03 -2.96 2.40
C SER A 86 11.53 -2.91 3.84
N GLY A 87 11.66 -4.07 4.47
CA GLY A 87 12.10 -4.23 5.86
C GLY A 87 11.27 -5.29 6.57
N LYS A 88 11.67 -5.66 7.78
CA LYS A 88 10.98 -6.65 8.62
C LYS A 88 9.82 -6.02 9.41
N PHE A 89 9.02 -5.21 8.73
CA PHE A 89 7.86 -4.51 9.28
C PHE A 89 6.69 -4.57 8.30
N VAL A 90 5.49 -4.26 8.76
CA VAL A 90 4.22 -4.39 8.06
C VAL A 90 3.63 -3.00 7.85
N VAL A 91 3.38 -2.65 6.59
CA VAL A 91 2.49 -1.54 6.23
C VAL A 91 1.05 -2.01 6.43
N THR A 92 0.30 -1.29 7.26
CA THR A 92 -1.09 -1.64 7.60
C THR A 92 -2.10 -0.90 6.74
N GLU A 93 -1.81 0.35 6.36
CA GLU A 93 -2.75 1.19 5.59
C GLU A 93 -2.02 2.23 4.73
N ILE A 94 -2.54 2.50 3.53
CA ILE A 94 -2.14 3.66 2.72
C ILE A 94 -3.17 4.76 3.01
N LEU A 95 -2.70 5.88 3.57
CA LEU A 95 -3.56 7.01 3.95
C LEU A 95 -3.83 7.96 2.78
N GLY A 96 -2.91 8.02 1.81
CA GLY A 96 -3.06 8.82 0.61
C GLY A 96 -1.80 8.87 -0.24
N TRP A 97 -1.97 9.31 -1.48
CA TRP A 97 -0.88 9.61 -2.41
C TRP A 97 -1.19 10.91 -3.13
N LYS A 98 -0.30 11.89 -3.01
CA LYS A 98 -0.34 13.08 -3.85
C LYS A 98 1.06 13.51 -4.25
N ASP A 99 1.15 13.99 -5.48
CA ASP A 99 2.38 14.46 -6.09
C ASP A 99 3.45 13.37 -5.95
N ASN A 100 4.55 13.68 -5.27
CA ASN A 100 5.64 12.75 -5.04
C ASN A 100 5.67 12.18 -3.62
N MET A 101 4.56 12.25 -2.87
CA MET A 101 4.48 11.84 -1.47
C MET A 101 3.36 10.82 -1.24
N ILE A 102 3.72 9.71 -0.60
CA ILE A 102 2.80 8.67 -0.15
C ILE A 102 2.77 8.71 1.38
N TYR A 103 1.58 8.75 1.97
CA TYR A 103 1.40 8.70 3.42
C TYR A 103 0.81 7.34 3.81
N TYR A 104 1.34 6.73 4.87
CA TYR A 104 0.96 5.37 5.24
C TYR A 104 1.13 5.10 6.74
N LEU A 105 0.48 4.04 7.22
CA LEU A 105 0.64 3.50 8.56
C LEU A 105 1.49 2.24 8.52
N ALA A 106 2.41 2.11 9.47
CA ALA A 106 3.20 0.90 9.65
C ALA A 106 3.64 0.73 11.10
N ASN A 107 3.98 -0.50 11.46
CA ASN A 107 4.75 -0.78 12.67
C ASN A 107 6.26 -0.59 12.39
N THR A 108 7.11 -1.09 13.28
CA THR A 108 8.58 -1.02 13.16
C THR A 108 9.17 -2.42 13.06
N GLU A 109 10.46 -2.54 12.76
CA GLU A 109 11.14 -3.84 12.79
C GLU A 109 11.35 -4.33 14.23
N GLU A 110 11.47 -3.39 15.17
CA GLU A 110 11.78 -3.62 16.57
C GLU A 110 10.54 -3.97 17.39
N ASP A 111 9.39 -3.36 17.07
CA ASP A 111 8.14 -3.56 17.78
C ASP A 111 6.96 -3.69 16.81
N ALA A 112 6.31 -4.85 16.87
CA ALA A 112 5.15 -5.14 16.06
C ALA A 112 3.83 -4.57 16.62
N ALA A 113 3.81 -4.13 17.88
CA ALA A 113 2.63 -3.59 18.56
C ALA A 113 2.43 -2.08 18.33
N VAL A 114 3.46 -1.38 17.83
CA VAL A 114 3.36 0.06 17.54
C VAL A 114 2.76 0.32 16.17
N GLN A 115 2.18 1.51 16.00
CA GLN A 115 1.70 2.00 14.71
C GLN A 115 2.01 3.49 14.59
N HIS A 116 2.83 3.83 13.60
CA HIS A 116 3.23 5.20 13.31
C HIS A 116 2.78 5.64 11.92
N VAL A 117 2.66 6.96 11.77
CA VAL A 117 2.39 7.62 10.49
C VAL A 117 3.72 7.89 9.81
N TYR A 118 3.84 7.49 8.55
CA TYR A 118 5.02 7.69 7.73
C TYR A 118 4.69 8.47 6.47
N SER A 119 5.70 9.17 5.94
CA SER A 119 5.70 9.74 4.60
C SER A 119 6.82 9.14 3.77
N LEU A 120 6.52 8.77 2.53
CA LEU A 120 7.47 8.20 1.57
C LEU A 120 7.54 9.09 0.33
N SER A 121 8.74 9.52 -0.02
CA SER A 121 8.98 10.25 -1.27
C SER A 121 9.18 9.28 -2.44
N THR A 122 8.36 9.41 -3.49
CA THR A 122 8.45 8.56 -4.68
C THR A 122 9.65 8.88 -5.58
N ASN A 123 10.31 10.02 -5.36
CA ASN A 123 11.46 10.46 -6.16
C ASN A 123 12.76 9.75 -5.76
N ASN A 124 12.97 9.55 -4.47
CA ASN A 124 14.20 9.01 -3.89
C ASN A 124 13.96 7.76 -3.02
N GLY A 125 12.71 7.37 -2.79
CA GLY A 125 12.34 6.23 -1.94
C GLY A 125 12.58 6.45 -0.45
N SER A 126 12.86 7.68 0.00
CA SER A 126 13.13 7.95 1.42
C SER A 126 11.82 7.97 2.21
N SER A 127 11.76 7.17 3.27
CA SER A 127 10.67 7.21 4.25
C SER A 127 11.06 8.05 5.47
N THR A 128 10.10 8.75 6.06
CA THR A 128 10.25 9.54 7.28
C THR A 128 9.07 9.28 8.20
N CYS A 129 9.35 9.02 9.47
CA CYS A 129 8.33 8.85 10.48
C CYS A 129 7.81 10.22 10.94
N LEU A 130 6.51 10.47 10.79
CA LEU A 130 5.87 11.72 11.19
C LEU A 130 5.38 11.71 12.64
N SER A 131 5.12 10.52 13.20
CA SER A 131 4.55 10.39 14.55
C SER A 131 5.47 9.77 15.60
N CYS A 132 6.72 9.47 15.28
CA CYS A 132 7.66 8.84 16.22
C CYS A 132 8.01 9.75 17.40
N ASP A 133 8.16 11.06 17.15
CA ASP A 133 8.48 12.04 18.20
C ASP A 133 7.25 12.69 18.84
N VAL A 134 6.04 12.24 18.48
CA VAL A 134 4.80 12.76 19.05
C VAL A 134 4.64 12.22 20.46
N LYS A 135 4.41 13.14 21.42
CA LYS A 135 4.34 12.82 22.84
C LYS A 135 3.04 13.33 23.44
N THR A 136 2.55 12.64 24.46
CA THR A 136 1.41 13.07 25.25
C THR A 136 1.72 14.39 25.98
N ASP A 137 0.74 15.28 26.07
CA ASP A 137 0.97 16.61 26.65
C ASP A 137 1.34 16.54 28.13
N LEU A 138 0.63 15.69 28.88
CA LEU A 138 0.70 15.61 30.34
C LEU A 138 1.96 14.90 30.84
N ARG A 139 2.28 13.74 30.26
CA ARG A 139 3.36 12.87 30.77
C ARG A 139 4.61 12.85 29.89
N LYS A 140 4.55 13.47 28.70
CA LYS A 140 5.63 13.43 27.69
C LYS A 140 6.03 12.01 27.30
N GLU A 141 5.11 11.06 27.46
CA GLU A 141 5.25 9.68 26.99
C GLU A 141 5.04 9.63 25.48
N GLU A 142 5.74 8.74 24.81
CA GLU A 142 5.65 8.56 23.35
C GLU A 142 4.29 8.00 22.94
N CYS A 143 3.71 8.58 21.89
CA CYS A 143 2.47 8.08 21.31
C CYS A 143 2.80 6.93 20.35
N LEU A 144 2.67 5.70 20.84
CA LEU A 144 3.08 4.50 20.10
C LEU A 144 2.02 3.94 19.14
N TYR A 145 0.76 4.38 19.24
CA TYR A 145 -0.32 3.90 18.37
C TYR A 145 -1.11 5.08 17.81
N ASN A 146 -0.86 5.41 16.55
CA ASN A 146 -1.38 6.60 15.89
C ASN A 146 -2.24 6.25 14.67
N SER A 147 -3.14 7.16 14.32
CA SER A 147 -3.82 7.20 13.03
C SER A 147 -3.85 8.65 12.54
N ALA A 148 -3.99 8.86 11.24
CA ALA A 148 -4.06 10.20 10.67
C ALA A 148 -5.11 10.27 9.56
N LYS A 149 -5.70 11.45 9.42
CA LYS A 149 -6.52 11.86 8.28
C LYS A 149 -5.98 13.19 7.83
N PHE A 150 -5.71 13.30 6.54
CA PHE A 150 -5.23 14.55 5.98
C PHE A 150 -6.46 15.41 5.56
N SER A 151 -6.31 16.73 5.31
CA SER A 151 -7.30 17.67 4.71
C SER A 151 -7.24 17.81 3.16
N THR A 152 -8.32 17.63 2.38
CA THR A 152 -8.33 17.43 0.89
C THR A 152 -7.29 18.10 -0.01
N ASP A 153 -6.72 19.23 0.42
CA ASP A 153 -5.66 19.99 -0.23
C ASP A 153 -4.22 19.51 0.07
N TYR A 154 -4.02 18.46 0.92
CA TYR A 154 -2.72 17.76 1.11
C TYR A 154 -2.17 17.44 -0.23
#